data_AF-A0A960YTZ3-F1
#
_entry.id   AF-A0A960YTZ3-F1
#
_cell.length_a   1.000
_cell.length_b   1.000
_cell.length_c   1.000
_cell.angle_alpha   90.00
_cell.angle_beta   90.00
_cell.angle_gamma   90.00
#
_symmetry.space_group_name_H-M   'P 1'
#
loop_
_entity.id
_entity.type
_entity.pdbx_description
1 polymer ?
#
loop_
_entity_poly.entity_id
_entity_poly.type
_entity_poly.pdbx_seq_one_letter_code
_entity_poly.pdbx_strand_id
1 'polypeptide(L)'
;TFLAGASGVYLLYALDGWSRYLELRFWWIHLMTLVWLLFSLVLYVLEPLWLHNWFSRQAAHDAERIFSLIHRMHALLLSLSLLAFAGAVAGSHGHYLF
;
A
#
# COMPACT_ATOMS: atom_id res chain seq x y z
N THR A 1 -1.11 -9.67 3.72
CA THR A 1 -0.56 -8.33 4.01
C THR A 1 0.49 -8.35 5.11
N PHE A 2 0.23 -9.02 6.25
CA PHE A 2 1.19 -9.06 7.36
C PHE A 2 2.55 -9.70 6.99
N LEU A 3 2.53 -10.87 6.33
CA LEU A 3 3.77 -11.51 5.84
C LEU A 3 4.55 -10.63 4.87
N ALA A 4 3.86 -9.89 3.99
CA ALA A 4 4.50 -8.96 3.07
C ALA A 4 5.19 -7.79 3.79
N GLY A 5 4.58 -7.29 4.87
CA GLY A 5 5.19 -6.28 5.74
C GLY A 5 6.40 -6.82 6.48
N ALA A 6 6.28 -8.00 7.07
CA ALA A 6 7.37 -8.68 7.76
C ALA A 6 8.56 -8.96 6.83
N SER A 7 8.30 -9.41 5.59
CA SER A 7 9.36 -9.59 4.60
C SER A 7 10.00 -8.26 4.18
N GLY A 8 9.22 -7.18 4.07
CA GLY A 8 9.75 -5.85 3.75
C GLY A 8 10.68 -5.32 4.84
N VAL A 9 10.28 -5.46 6.11
CA VAL A 9 11.11 -5.10 7.27
C VAL A 9 12.36 -5.95 7.34
N TYR A 10 12.25 -7.27 7.11
CA TYR A 10 13.39 -8.17 7.06
C TYR A 10 14.38 -7.78 5.95
N LEU A 11 13.90 -7.45 4.76
CA LEU A 11 14.74 -7.01 3.64
C LEU A 11 15.43 -5.68 3.94
N LEU A 12 14.74 -4.73 4.56
CA LEU A 12 15.33 -3.46 5.03
C LEU A 12 16.45 -3.70 6.04
N TYR A 13 16.25 -4.63 6.98
CA TYR A 13 17.27 -5.04 7.93
C TYR A 13 18.45 -5.74 7.25
N ALA A 14 18.19 -6.72 6.38
CA ALA A 14 19.23 -7.50 5.70
C ALA A 14 20.08 -6.67 4.72
N LEU A 15 19.51 -5.61 4.13
CA LEU A 15 20.18 -4.73 3.16
C LEU A 15 20.78 -3.47 3.81
N ASP A 16 20.78 -3.40 5.15
CA ASP A 16 21.11 -2.19 5.93
C ASP A 16 20.44 -0.92 5.36
N GLY A 17 19.20 -1.09 4.91
CA GLY A 17 18.47 -0.13 4.10
C GLY A 17 17.74 0.94 4.90
N TRP A 18 17.83 0.89 6.24
CA TRP A 18 17.18 1.87 7.13
C TRP A 18 17.66 3.30 6.86
N SER A 19 18.94 3.46 6.52
CA SER A 19 19.53 4.74 6.10
C SER A 19 18.80 5.36 4.90
N ARG A 20 18.25 4.55 3.99
CA ARG A 20 17.55 5.02 2.78
C ARG A 20 16.26 5.79 3.09
N TYR A 21 15.64 5.60 4.26
CA TYR A 21 14.49 6.40 4.69
C TYR A 21 14.86 7.85 5.05
N LEU A 22 16.14 8.14 5.29
CA LEU A 22 16.60 9.50 5.59
C LEU A 22 16.83 10.31 4.32
N GLU A 23 16.97 9.65 3.17
CA GLU A 23 17.22 10.31 1.91
C GLU A 23 15.96 10.36 1.05
N LEU A 24 15.54 11.58 0.69
CA LEU A 24 14.34 11.82 -0.11
C LEU A 24 14.43 11.18 -1.51
N ARG A 25 15.64 10.85 -1.98
CA ARG A 25 15.86 10.13 -3.24
C ARG A 25 15.13 8.78 -3.24
N PHE A 26 15.01 8.10 -2.10
CA PHE A 26 14.36 6.79 -1.98
C PHE A 26 12.86 6.92 -1.64
N TRP A 27 12.19 7.95 -2.16
CA TRP A 27 10.76 8.22 -1.93
C TRP A 27 9.86 7.01 -2.21
N TRP A 28 10.25 6.10 -3.11
CA TRP A 28 9.53 4.87 -3.40
C TRP A 28 9.43 3.92 -2.20
N ILE A 29 10.43 3.91 -1.30
CA ILE A 29 10.39 3.11 -0.07
C ILE A 29 9.29 3.66 0.86
N HIS A 30 9.19 4.98 0.99
CA HIS A 30 8.11 5.62 1.75
C HIS A 30 6.74 5.32 1.13
N LEU A 31 6.63 5.38 -0.20
CA LEU A 31 5.40 5.07 -0.92
C LEU A 31 4.96 3.63 -0.69
N MET A 32 5.91 2.68 -0.76
CA MET A 32 5.64 1.26 -0.54
C MET A 32 5.16 0.98 0.89
N THR A 33 5.80 1.60 1.89
CA THR A 33 5.39 1.49 3.29
C THR A 33 4.03 2.15 3.54
N LEU A 34 3.76 3.30 2.91
CA LEU A 34 2.46 3.98 3.01
C LEU A 34 1.33 3.11 2.45
N VAL A 35 1.51 2.52 1.25
CA VAL A 35 0.51 1.62 0.64
C VAL A 35 0.28 0.40 1.52
N TRP A 36 1.34 -0.22 2.03
CA TRP A 36 1.23 -1.36 2.94
C TRP A 36 0.49 -0.99 4.24
N LEU A 37 0.78 0.17 4.82
CA LEU A 37 0.14 0.66 6.04
C LEU A 37 -1.35 0.94 5.79
N LEU A 38 -1.69 1.62 4.69
CA LEU A 38 -3.07 1.85 4.27
C LEU A 38 -3.84 0.55 4.13
N PHE A 39 -3.28 -0.44 3.42
CA PHE A 39 -3.93 -1.75 3.26
C PHE A 39 -4.12 -2.47 4.59
N SER A 40 -3.10 -2.45 5.45
CA SER A 40 -3.17 -3.11 6.76
C SER A 40 -4.19 -2.43 7.67
N LEU A 41 -4.25 -1.10 7.67
CA LEU A 41 -5.25 -0.33 8.40
C LEU A 41 -6.66 -0.63 7.89
N VAL A 42 -6.85 -0.69 6.57
CA VAL A 42 -8.16 -0.97 5.97
C VAL A 42 -8.66 -2.36 6.37
N LEU A 43 -7.82 -3.39 6.27
CA LEU A 43 -8.21 -4.79 6.52
C LEU A 43 -8.29 -5.16 8.02
N TYR A 44 -7.40 -4.63 8.85
CA TYR A 44 -7.34 -5.05 10.27
C TYR A 44 -8.04 -4.09 11.23
N VAL A 45 -8.27 -2.83 10.83
CA VAL A 45 -8.92 -1.83 11.70
C VAL A 45 -10.29 -1.46 11.15
N LEU A 46 -10.35 -1.00 9.90
CA LEU A 46 -11.60 -0.50 9.31
C LEU A 46 -12.60 -1.63 9.00
N GLU A 47 -12.13 -2.76 8.48
CA GLU A 47 -12.95 -3.95 8.21
C GLU A 47 -13.71 -4.46 9.45
N PRO A 48 -13.04 -4.83 10.57
CA PRO A 48 -13.74 -5.35 11.74
C PRO A 48 -14.55 -4.31 12.51
N LEU A 49 -14.12 -3.04 12.54
CA LEU A 49 -14.81 -2.03 13.36
C LEU A 49 -16.09 -1.50 12.72
N TRP A 50 -16.08 -1.21 11.42
CA TRP A 50 -17.20 -0.53 10.75
C TRP A 50 -17.62 -1.18 9.44
N LEU A 51 -16.67 -1.57 8.59
CA LEU A 51 -16.99 -2.02 7.23
C LEU A 51 -17.75 -3.35 7.23
N HIS A 52 -17.50 -4.29 8.16
CA HIS A 52 -18.23 -5.56 8.16
C HIS A 52 -19.76 -5.37 8.29
N ASN A 53 -20.19 -4.64 9.32
CA ASN A 53 -21.62 -4.38 9.57
C ASN A 53 -22.21 -3.40 8.55
N TRP A 54 -21.43 -2.42 8.11
CA TRP A 54 -21.86 -1.46 7.11
C TRP A 54 -22.01 -2.09 5.72
N PHE A 55 -21.09 -2.98 5.31
CA PHE A 55 -21.19 -3.75 4.07
C PHE A 55 -22.45 -4.59 4.05
N SER A 56 -22.75 -5.35 5.11
CA SER A 56 -23.96 -6.18 5.13
C SER A 56 -25.23 -5.36 4.99
N ARG A 57 -25.30 -4.17 5.62
CA ARG A 57 -26.46 -3.27 5.52
C ARG A 57 -26.55 -2.57 4.17
N GLN A 58 -25.42 -2.13 3.63
CA GLN A 58 -25.37 -1.36 2.39
C GLN A 58 -25.47 -2.26 1.16
N ALA A 59 -24.96 -3.49 1.20
CA ALA A 59 -25.16 -4.50 0.16
C ALA A 59 -26.63 -4.92 0.03
N ALA A 60 -27.41 -4.83 1.09
CA ALA A 60 -28.86 -5.06 1.05
C ALA A 60 -29.63 -3.93 0.36
N HIS A 61 -29.07 -2.73 0.29
CA HIS A 61 -29.71 -1.55 -0.31
C HIS A 61 -29.17 -1.19 -1.71
N ASP A 62 -27.86 -1.26 -1.93
CA ASP A 62 -27.21 -0.84 -3.18
C ASP A 62 -25.79 -1.44 -3.32
N ALA A 63 -25.74 -2.71 -3.72
CA ALA A 63 -24.49 -3.47 -3.83
C ALA A 63 -23.55 -2.96 -4.95
N GLU A 64 -24.09 -2.41 -6.05
CA GLU A 64 -23.27 -1.96 -7.19
C GLU A 64 -22.40 -0.75 -6.83
N ARG A 65 -22.96 0.25 -6.13
CA ARG A 65 -22.18 1.43 -5.69
C ARG A 65 -21.02 1.07 -4.79
N ILE A 66 -21.27 0.11 -3.90
CA ILE A 66 -20.29 -0.35 -2.92
C ILE A 66 -19.15 -1.11 -3.61
N PHE A 67 -19.49 -2.00 -4.55
CA PHE A 67 -18.50 -2.71 -5.33
C PHE A 67 -17.64 -1.77 -6.19
N SER A 68 -18.27 -0.76 -6.81
CA SER A 68 -17.59 0.31 -7.54
C SER A 68 -16.60 1.10 -6.67
N LEU A 69 -16.99 1.44 -5.44
CA LEU A 69 -16.12 2.15 -4.50
C LEU A 69 -14.88 1.32 -4.14
N ILE A 70 -15.07 0.05 -3.76
CA ILE A 70 -13.95 -0.85 -3.43
C ILE A 70 -13.02 -1.00 -4.62
N HIS A 71 -13.58 -1.20 -5.82
CA HIS A 71 -12.80 -1.38 -7.04
C HIS A 71 -11.99 -0.13 -7.36
N ARG A 72 -12.57 1.07 -7.23
CA ARG A 72 -11.85 2.34 -7.42
C ARG A 72 -10.73 2.52 -6.41
N MET A 73 -10.97 2.21 -5.12
CA MET A 73 -9.92 2.24 -4.10
C MET A 73 -8.79 1.26 -4.42
N HIS A 74 -9.12 0.04 -4.83
CA HIS A 74 -8.14 -0.96 -5.24
C HIS A 74 -7.35 -0.49 -6.45
N ALA A 75 -8.01 0.02 -7.49
CA ALA A 75 -7.36 0.54 -8.68
C ALA A 75 -6.37 1.66 -8.33
N LEU A 76 -6.76 2.61 -7.46
CA LEU A 76 -5.88 3.68 -6.98
C LEU A 76 -4.66 3.14 -6.25
N LEU A 77 -4.84 2.18 -5.34
CA LEU A 77 -3.73 1.56 -4.60
C LEU A 77 -2.81 0.76 -5.53
N LEU A 78 -3.38 0.13 -6.56
CA LEU A 78 -2.64 -0.64 -7.56
C LEU A 78 -1.80 0.29 -8.45
N SER A 79 -2.35 1.45 -8.84
CA SER A 79 -1.60 2.51 -9.52
C SER A 79 -0.46 3.05 -8.64
N LEU A 80 -0.72 3.30 -7.35
CA LEU A 80 0.32 3.73 -6.41
C LEU A 80 1.43 2.68 -6.27
N SER A 81 1.06 1.40 -6.22
CA SER A 81 2.01 0.28 -6.15
C SER A 81 2.86 0.18 -7.41
N LEU A 82 2.26 0.37 -8.59
CA LEU A 82 2.99 0.46 -9.86
C LEU A 82 3.98 1.62 -9.86
N LEU A 83 3.59 2.77 -9.29
CA LEU A 83 4.45 3.94 -9.18
C LEU A 83 5.65 3.67 -8.27
N ALA A 84 5.43 3.03 -7.12
CA ALA A 84 6.51 2.61 -6.22
C ALA A 84 7.46 1.62 -6.91
N PHE A 85 6.92 0.67 -7.66
CA PHE A 85 7.71 -0.30 -8.43
C PHE A 85 8.54 0.39 -9.52
N ALA A 86 7.94 1.29 -10.30
CA ALA A 86 8.65 2.05 -11.33
C ALA A 86 9.77 2.91 -10.72
N GLY A 87 9.51 3.56 -9.58
CA GLY A 87 10.52 4.32 -8.83
C GLY A 87 11.66 3.42 -8.33
N ALA A 88 11.36 2.23 -7.81
CA ALA A 88 12.36 1.27 -7.38
C ALA A 88 13.24 0.76 -8.54
N VAL A 89 12.63 0.48 -9.71
CA VAL A 89 13.35 0.06 -10.93
C VAL A 89 14.22 1.19 -11.48
N ALA A 90 13.71 2.43 -11.53
CA ALA A 90 14.50 3.58 -11.96
C ALA A 90 15.68 3.85 -11.01
N GLY A 91 15.43 3.76 -9.69
CA GLY A 91 16.46 3.91 -8.66
C GLY A 91 17.55 2.84 -8.71
N SER A 92 17.21 1.60 -9.06
CA SER A 92 18.20 0.50 -9.18
C SER A 92 19.07 0.59 -10.43
N HIS A 93 18.58 1.23 -11.50
CA HIS A 93 19.34 1.44 -12.74
C HIS A 93 20.17 2.74 -12.73
N GLY A 94 20.21 3.46 -11.60
CA GLY A 94 20.97 4.72 -11.48
C GLY A 94 20.28 5.92 -12.15
N HIS A 95 19.03 5.79 -12.58
CA HIS A 95 18.21 6.93 -13.00
C HIS A 95 17.62 7.58 -11.75
N TYR A 96 18.47 8.27 -10.99
CA TYR A 96 18.03 9.25 -10.02
C TYR A 96 17.42 10.40 -10.83
N LEU A 97 16.10 10.37 -11.02
CA LEU A 97 15.37 11.63 -11.12
C LEU A 97 15.60 12.29 -9.75
N PHE A 98 16.58 13.20 -9.73
CA PHE A 98 17.21 13.93 -8.61
C PHE A 98 18.42 13.27 -7.94
#